data_AF-U1PDX0-F1
#
_entry.id   AF-U1PDX0-F1
#
_cell.length_a   1.000
_cell.length_b   1.000
_cell.length_c   1.000
_cell.angle_alpha   90.00
_cell.angle_beta   90.00
_cell.angle_gamma   90.00
#
_symmetry.space_group_name_H-M   'P 1'
#
loop_
_entity.id
_entity.type
_entity.pdbx_description
1 polymer ?
#
loop_
_entity_poly.entity_id
_entity_poly.type
_entity_poly.pdbx_seq_one_letter_code
_entity_poly.pdbx_strand_id
1 'polypeptide(L)'
;MESLDPAVDPPVDALQSVFHLYETQRDGDRILYYGESLVPEQMLIREAWPAFREAGYEIELASTETREDIVVARPIDTGIDGFPWKNMLLFLATIVSTLLVGAITWYYIPPSDLIANPLTVLRAWPFTAAILGVLATHELGHYVMGTISWC
;
A
#
# COMPACT_ATOMS: atom_id res chain seq x y z
N MET A 1 12.78 7.73 -24.18
CA MET A 1 11.40 8.12 -23.85
C MET A 1 10.55 7.05 -24.52
N GLU A 2 10.39 5.94 -23.82
CA GLU A 2 9.69 4.75 -24.32
C GLU A 2 8.27 4.83 -23.75
N SER A 3 7.32 5.24 -24.58
CA SER A 3 5.90 5.11 -24.28
C SER A 3 5.56 3.63 -24.32
N LEU A 4 5.30 3.02 -23.16
CA LEU A 4 4.71 1.70 -23.10
C LEU A 4 3.34 1.76 -23.79
N ASP A 5 3.12 0.87 -24.75
CA ASP A 5 1.87 0.73 -25.51
C ASP A 5 0.66 0.62 -24.56
N PRO A 6 -0.35 1.50 -24.67
CA PRO A 6 -1.60 1.34 -23.94
C PRO A 6 -2.51 0.37 -24.72
N ALA A 7 -2.13 -0.90 -24.85
CA ALA A 7 -2.89 -1.81 -25.72
C ALA A 7 -2.69 -3.31 -25.47
N VAL A 8 -2.49 -3.74 -24.23
CA VAL A 8 -2.91 -5.11 -23.88
C VAL A 8 -4.27 -4.97 -23.25
N ASP A 9 -5.34 -5.24 -24.00
CA ASP A 9 -6.67 -5.31 -23.41
C ASP A 9 -6.65 -6.30 -22.24
N PRO A 10 -7.33 -6.00 -21.12
CA PRO A 10 -7.31 -6.89 -19.97
C PRO A 10 -7.78 -8.29 -20.37
N PRO A 11 -7.22 -9.36 -19.78
CA PRO A 11 -7.56 -10.74 -20.15
C PRO A 11 -8.94 -11.12 -19.60
N VAL A 12 -9.99 -10.60 -20.24
CA VAL A 12 -11.40 -10.81 -19.86
C VAL A 12 -11.77 -12.29 -19.91
N ASP A 13 -11.13 -13.07 -20.78
CA ASP A 13 -11.36 -14.51 -20.90
C ASP A 13 -11.00 -15.27 -19.61
N ALA A 14 -9.93 -14.85 -18.91
CA ALA A 14 -9.55 -15.43 -17.63
C ALA A 14 -10.59 -15.10 -16.55
N LEU A 15 -11.13 -13.88 -16.56
CA LEU A 15 -12.19 -13.46 -15.66
C LEU A 15 -13.50 -14.22 -15.90
N GLN A 16 -13.90 -14.37 -17.16
CA GLN A 16 -15.14 -15.07 -17.56
C GLN A 16 -15.19 -16.53 -17.12
N SER A 17 -14.05 -17.17 -16.85
CA SER A 17 -13.98 -18.53 -16.35
C SER A 17 -14.45 -18.71 -14.90
N VAL A 18 -14.35 -17.63 -14.10
CA VAL A 18 -14.66 -17.63 -12.65
C VAL A 18 -15.73 -16.61 -12.26
N PHE A 19 -16.14 -15.76 -13.22
CA PHE A 19 -17.02 -14.63 -13.00
C PHE A 19 -17.98 -14.49 -14.18
N HIS A 20 -19.28 -14.44 -13.90
CA HIS A 20 -20.28 -14.25 -14.93
C HIS A 20 -20.42 -12.75 -15.25
N LEU A 21 -19.72 -12.31 -16.29
CA LEU A 21 -19.70 -10.92 -16.74
C LEU A 21 -20.99 -10.56 -17.48
N TYR A 22 -21.71 -9.55 -17.00
CA TYR A 22 -22.89 -9.00 -17.67
C TYR A 22 -22.57 -7.72 -18.43
N GLU A 23 -21.78 -6.83 -17.83
CA GLU A 23 -21.51 -5.50 -18.39
C GLU A 23 -20.07 -5.08 -18.09
N THR A 24 -19.47 -4.36 -19.03
CA THR A 24 -18.15 -3.74 -18.85
C THR A 24 -18.29 -2.24 -19.07
N GLN A 25 -17.91 -1.47 -18.06
CA GLN A 25 -17.89 -0.02 -18.12
C GLN A 25 -16.46 0.48 -17.98
N ARG A 26 -16.04 1.42 -18.83
CA ARG A 26 -14.74 2.08 -18.70
C ARG A 26 -14.95 3.44 -18.02
N ASP A 27 -14.39 3.61 -16.83
CA ASP A 27 -14.40 4.86 -16.07
C ASP A 27 -12.99 5.47 -16.10
N GLY A 28 -12.68 6.26 -17.13
CA GLY A 28 -11.35 6.84 -17.31
C GLY A 28 -10.30 5.77 -17.65
N ASP A 29 -9.32 5.59 -16.76
CA ASP A 29 -8.21 4.64 -16.86
C ASP A 29 -8.55 3.25 -16.32
N ARG A 30 -9.59 3.13 -15.52
CA ARG A 30 -10.05 1.90 -14.87
C ARG A 30 -11.24 1.28 -15.59
N ILE A 31 -11.32 -0.04 -15.53
CA ILE A 31 -12.35 -0.84 -16.19
C ILE A 31 -13.14 -1.58 -15.11
N LEU A 32 -14.44 -1.33 -15.07
CA LEU A 32 -15.41 -1.92 -14.15
C LEU A 32 -16.10 -3.09 -14.87
N TYR A 33 -15.96 -4.28 -14.30
CA TYR A 33 -16.61 -5.50 -14.78
C TYR A 33 -17.75 -5.84 -13.81
N TYR A 34 -18.98 -5.71 -14.27
CA TYR A 34 -20.18 -6.03 -13.51
C TYR A 34 -20.59 -7.47 -13.74
N GLY A 35 -20.82 -8.22 -12.68
CA GLY A 35 -21.17 -9.62 -12.79
C GLY A 35 -21.52 -10.30 -11.47
N GLU A 36 -21.62 -11.61 -11.55
CA GLU A 36 -21.81 -12.48 -10.39
C GLU A 36 -20.62 -13.42 -10.25
N SER A 37 -20.06 -13.49 -9.04
CA SER A 37 -18.95 -14.40 -8.77
C SER A 37 -19.46 -15.85 -8.72
N LEU A 38 -18.97 -16.68 -9.64
CA LEU A 38 -19.31 -18.12 -9.69
C LEU A 38 -18.57 -18.91 -8.61
N VAL A 39 -17.54 -18.29 -8.03
CA VAL A 39 -16.70 -18.85 -6.97
C VAL A 39 -16.64 -17.86 -5.80
N PRO A 40 -16.26 -18.30 -4.59
CA PRO A 40 -16.03 -17.38 -3.48
C PRO A 40 -14.98 -16.32 -3.85
N GLU A 41 -15.15 -15.09 -3.33
CA GLU A 41 -14.28 -13.92 -3.59
C GLU A 41 -12.78 -14.26 -3.56
N GLN A 42 -12.33 -15.03 -2.56
CA GLN A 42 -10.94 -15.42 -2.39
C GLN A 42 -10.40 -16.31 -3.53
N MET A 43 -11.26 -17.17 -4.12
CA MET A 43 -10.90 -18.02 -5.26
C MET A 43 -10.87 -17.20 -6.54
N LEU A 44 -11.82 -16.27 -6.71
CA LEU A 44 -11.84 -15.39 -7.88
C LEU A 44 -10.56 -14.56 -7.94
N ILE A 45 -10.18 -13.91 -6.83
CA ILE A 45 -8.94 -13.14 -6.77
C ILE A 45 -7.75 -14.03 -7.08
N ARG A 46 -7.65 -15.23 -6.48
CA ARG A 46 -6.51 -16.13 -6.72
C ARG A 46 -6.35 -16.56 -8.17
N GLU A 47 -7.44 -16.81 -8.88
CA GLU A 47 -7.41 -17.31 -10.26
C GLU A 47 -7.29 -16.19 -11.29
N ALA A 48 -7.99 -15.07 -11.07
CA ALA A 48 -7.99 -13.94 -12.02
C ALA A 48 -6.75 -13.04 -11.84
N TRP A 49 -6.22 -12.89 -10.63
CA TRP A 49 -5.12 -11.97 -10.33
C TRP A 49 -3.85 -12.22 -11.15
N PRO A 50 -3.36 -13.47 -11.34
CA PRO A 50 -2.15 -13.73 -12.13
C PRO A 50 -2.26 -13.20 -13.56
N ALA A 51 -3.38 -13.47 -14.24
CA ALA A 51 -3.60 -13.06 -15.62
C ALA A 51 -3.65 -11.53 -15.76
N PHE A 52 -4.39 -10.85 -14.88
CA PHE A 52 -4.47 -9.39 -14.91
C PHE A 52 -3.13 -8.74 -14.58
N ARG A 53 -2.38 -9.28 -13.62
CA ARG A 53 -1.05 -8.78 -13.26
C ARG A 53 -0.04 -8.92 -14.40
N GLU A 54 -0.04 -10.05 -15.11
CA GLU A 54 0.79 -10.25 -16.31
C GLU A 54 0.46 -9.25 -17.42
N ALA A 55 -0.82 -8.86 -17.52
CA ALA A 55 -1.28 -7.82 -18.45
C ALA A 55 -1.06 -6.38 -17.94
N GLY A 56 -0.51 -6.19 -16.73
CA GLY A 56 -0.26 -4.87 -16.16
C GLY A 56 -1.48 -4.23 -15.49
N TYR A 57 -2.42 -5.03 -14.99
CA TYR A 57 -3.62 -4.58 -14.28
C TYR A 57 -3.69 -5.16 -12.86
N GLU A 58 -4.15 -4.36 -11.92
CA GLU A 58 -4.53 -4.73 -10.55
C GLU A 58 -6.06 -4.91 -10.50
N ILE A 59 -6.55 -5.96 -9.85
CA ILE A 59 -7.99 -6.23 -9.72
C ILE A 59 -8.45 -6.08 -8.28
N GLU A 60 -9.54 -5.35 -8.06
CA GLU A 60 -10.21 -5.23 -6.76
C GLU A 60 -11.65 -5.69 -6.87
N LEU A 61 -12.15 -6.39 -5.84
CA LEU A 61 -13.56 -6.75 -5.75
C LEU A 61 -14.28 -5.73 -4.88
N ALA A 62 -15.35 -5.16 -5.43
CA ALA A 62 -16.26 -4.30 -4.72
C ALA A 62 -17.67 -4.88 -4.84
N SER A 63 -18.35 -5.10 -3.73
CA SER A 63 -19.76 -5.47 -3.74
C SER A 63 -20.62 -4.22 -3.63
N THR A 64 -21.65 -4.10 -4.47
CA THR A 64 -22.63 -3.02 -4.37
C THR A 64 -23.66 -3.28 -3.27
N GLU A 65 -24.39 -2.24 -2.86
CA GLU A 65 -25.57 -2.41 -1.99
C GLU A 65 -26.65 -3.31 -2.61
N THR A 66 -26.64 -3.48 -3.93
CA THR A 66 -27.53 -4.37 -4.70
C THR A 66 -27.07 -5.83 -4.74
N ARG A 67 -25.98 -6.19 -4.04
CA ARG A 67 -25.42 -7.56 -3.99
C ARG A 67 -24.83 -8.04 -5.33
N GLU A 68 -24.45 -7.10 -6.18
CA GLU A 68 -23.71 -7.37 -7.41
C GLU A 68 -22.21 -7.25 -7.10
N ASP A 69 -21.43 -8.21 -7.60
CA ASP A 69 -19.99 -8.18 -7.48
C ASP A 69 -19.42 -7.38 -8.66
N ILE A 70 -18.56 -6.42 -8.36
CA ILE A 70 -17.87 -5.60 -9.36
C ILE A 70 -16.38 -5.92 -9.26
N VAL A 71 -15.80 -6.32 -10.39
CA VAL A 71 -14.35 -6.44 -10.51
C VAL A 71 -13.81 -5.16 -11.14
N VAL A 72 -13.02 -4.41 -10.38
CA VAL A 72 -12.39 -3.17 -10.82
C VAL A 72 -10.97 -3.49 -11.27
N ALA A 73 -10.71 -3.43 -12.56
CA ALA A 73 -9.36 -3.53 -13.12
C ALA A 73 -8.77 -2.13 -13.26
N ARG A 74 -7.73 -1.84 -12.48
CA ARG A 74 -6.95 -0.60 -12.57
C ARG A 74 -5.62 -0.91 -13.24
N PRO A 75 -5.13 -0.12 -14.21
CA PRO A 75 -3.79 -0.29 -14.71
C PRO A 75 -2.80 -0.15 -13.55
N ILE A 76 -1.83 -1.06 -13.47
CA ILE A 76 -0.74 -0.97 -12.49
C ILE A 76 0.05 0.26 -12.89
N ASP A 77 -0.10 1.32 -12.12
CA ASP A 77 0.65 2.55 -12.32
C ASP A 77 2.10 2.28 -11.90
N THR A 78 2.90 1.76 -12.83
CA THR A 78 4.37 1.68 -12.70
C THR A 78 5.02 3.04 -12.94
N GLY A 79 4.22 4.11 -13.02
CA GLY A 79 4.69 5.49 -13.07
C GLY A 79 5.60 5.77 -11.88
N ILE A 80 6.74 6.39 -12.18
CA ILE A 80 7.77 6.79 -11.22
C ILE A 80 7.22 7.80 -10.17
N ASP A 81 5.97 8.26 -10.31
CA ASP A 81 5.20 9.03 -9.33
C ASP A 81 4.67 8.21 -8.13
N GLY A 82 4.78 6.87 -8.16
CA GLY A 82 4.32 5.97 -7.10
C GLY A 82 5.23 5.89 -5.86
N PHE A 83 6.28 6.71 -5.74
CA PHE A 83 7.04 6.76 -4.50
C PHE A 83 6.20 7.45 -3.43
N PRO A 84 5.92 6.82 -2.26
CA PRO A 84 5.00 7.37 -1.26
C PRO A 84 5.68 8.50 -0.47
N TRP A 85 6.10 9.56 -1.17
CA TRP A 85 6.88 10.67 -0.63
C TRP A 85 6.17 11.33 0.53
N LYS A 86 4.83 11.40 0.50
CA LYS A 86 4.03 11.87 1.64
C LYS A 86 4.25 11.02 2.88
N ASN A 87 4.23 9.70 2.75
CA ASN A 87 4.43 8.78 3.88
C ASN A 87 5.88 8.83 4.36
N MET A 88 6.85 8.95 3.45
CA MET A 88 8.26 9.14 3.78
C MET A 88 8.48 10.45 4.55
N LEU A 89 7.90 11.55 4.07
CA LEU A 89 8.02 12.86 4.70
C LEU A 89 7.34 12.89 6.07
N LEU A 90 6.17 12.27 6.21
CA LEU A 90 5.50 12.10 7.50
C LEU A 90 6.33 11.26 8.46
N PHE A 91 6.92 10.15 7.98
CA PHE A 91 7.80 9.31 8.79
C PHE A 91 9.06 10.05 9.25
N LEU A 92 9.72 10.79 8.35
CA LEU A 92 10.84 11.67 8.67
C LEU A 92 10.44 12.75 9.67
N ALA A 93 9.26 13.36 9.51
CA ALA A 93 8.75 14.33 10.46
C ALA A 93 8.53 13.71 11.85
N THR A 94 8.06 12.47 11.94
CA THR A 94 7.94 11.73 13.20
C THR A 94 9.31 11.49 13.85
N ILE A 95 10.31 11.08 13.07
CA ILE A 95 11.69 10.90 13.56
C ILE A 95 12.24 12.21 14.10
N VAL A 96 12.12 13.31 13.34
CA VAL A 96 12.61 14.63 13.76
C VAL A 96 11.87 15.13 15.00
N SER A 97 10.54 14.95 15.06
CA SER A 97 9.73 15.36 16.20
C SER A 97 10.11 14.59 17.48
N THR A 98 10.27 13.27 17.39
CA THR A 98 10.69 12.45 18.54
C THR A 98 12.12 12.76 18.99
N LEU A 99 13.04 13.02 18.05
CA LEU A 99 14.40 13.45 18.35
C LEU A 99 14.41 14.81 19.06
N LEU A 100 13.61 15.77 18.60
CA LEU A 100 13.51 17.09 19.19
C LEU A 100 12.94 17.03 20.62
N VAL A 101 11.88 16.25 20.83
CA VAL A 101 11.30 16.01 22.15
C VAL A 101 12.31 15.32 23.07
N GLY A 102 13.02 14.30 22.59
CA GLY A 102 14.07 13.62 23.37
C GLY A 102 15.21 14.57 23.76
N ALA A 103 15.65 15.43 22.84
CA ALA A 103 16.72 16.40 23.07
C ALA A 103 16.33 17.44 24.13
N ILE A 104 15.14 18.04 24.02
CA ILE A 104 14.69 19.12 24.91
C ILE A 104 14.23 18.57 26.25
N THR A 105 13.39 17.53 26.25
CA THR A 105 12.70 17.05 27.46
C THR A 105 13.54 16.08 28.28
N TRP A 106 14.34 15.22 27.63
CA TRP A 106 15.08 14.16 28.33
C TRP A 106 16.56 14.50 28.52
N TYR A 107 17.19 15.07 27.50
CA TYR A 107 18.59 15.50 27.55
C TYR A 107 18.77 16.95 27.99
N TYR A 108 17.68 17.68 28.27
CA TYR A 108 17.69 19.08 28.73
C TYR A 108 18.54 20.01 27.86
N ILE A 109 18.59 19.75 26.54
CA ILE A 109 19.37 20.54 25.60
C ILE A 109 18.66 21.88 25.35
N PRO A 110 19.33 23.03 25.55
CA PRO A 110 18.73 24.33 25.31
C PRO A 110 18.33 24.51 23.84
N PRO A 111 17.17 25.13 23.54
CA PRO A 111 16.79 25.44 22.16
C PRO A 111 17.82 26.30 21.41
N SER A 112 18.57 27.15 22.13
CA SER A 112 19.65 27.95 21.56
C SER A 112 20.78 27.10 20.97
N ASP A 113 21.12 25.98 21.62
CA ASP A 113 22.19 25.08 21.18
C ASP A 113 21.76 24.23 19.98
N LEU A 114 20.47 23.92 19.89
CA LEU A 114 19.86 23.27 18.73
C LEU A 114 19.87 24.17 17.50
N ILE A 115 19.62 25.47 17.67
CA ILE A 115 19.69 26.47 16.58
C ILE A 115 21.15 26.71 16.17
N ALA A 116 22.08 26.79 17.13
CA ALA A 116 23.50 27.01 16.86
C ALA A 116 24.16 25.77 16.22
N ASN A 117 23.77 24.56 16.62
CA ASN A 117 24.27 23.32 16.07
C ASN A 117 23.14 22.27 15.96
N PRO A 118 22.48 22.16 14.79
CA PRO A 118 21.34 21.27 14.60
C PRO A 118 21.70 19.79 14.72
N LEU A 119 22.98 19.42 14.56
CA LEU A 119 23.44 18.03 14.74
C LEU A 119 23.36 17.57 16.21
N THR A 120 23.21 18.52 17.15
CA THR A 120 23.06 18.22 18.58
C THR A 120 21.81 17.39 18.88
N VAL A 121 20.77 17.48 18.05
CA VAL A 121 19.54 16.69 18.19
C VAL A 121 19.80 15.18 18.05
N LEU A 122 20.84 14.79 17.30
CA LEU A 122 21.21 13.39 17.12
C LEU A 122 21.71 12.74 18.42
N ARG A 123 22.06 13.50 19.48
CA ARG A 123 22.38 12.91 20.78
C ARG A 123 21.19 12.19 21.41
N ALA A 124 19.96 12.58 21.05
CA ALA A 124 18.74 11.94 21.50
C ALA A 124 18.38 10.66 20.70
N TRP A 125 19.24 10.20 19.79
CA TRP A 125 19.00 9.00 18.98
C TRP A 125 18.61 7.74 19.78
N PRO A 126 19.11 7.48 21.02
CA PRO A 126 18.71 6.28 21.77
C PRO A 126 17.22 6.30 22.14
N PHE A 127 16.63 7.48 22.34
CA PHE A 127 15.20 7.63 22.65
C PHE A 127 14.33 7.32 21.42
N THR A 128 14.67 7.90 20.27
CA THR A 128 13.97 7.62 19.01
C THR A 128 14.14 6.16 18.59
N ALA A 129 15.33 5.58 18.78
CA ALA A 129 15.57 4.16 18.52
C ALA A 129 14.70 3.25 19.39
N ALA A 130 14.44 3.62 20.66
CA ALA A 130 13.54 2.86 21.52
C ALA A 130 12.09 2.89 21.02
N ILE A 131 11.57 4.05 20.61
CA ILE A 131 10.20 4.19 20.07
C ILE A 131 10.05 3.45 18.74
N LEU A 132 11.00 3.64 17.81
CA LEU A 132 11.01 2.94 16.52
C LEU A 132 11.19 1.43 16.72
N GLY A 133 12.00 1.01 17.69
CA GLY A 133 12.20 -0.39 18.03
C GLY A 133 10.93 -1.07 18.52
N VAL A 134 10.10 -0.40 19.31
CA VAL A 134 8.79 -0.91 19.73
C VAL A 134 7.89 -1.11 18.51
N LEU A 135 7.76 -0.10 17.64
CA LEU A 135 6.93 -0.21 16.42
C LEU A 135 7.44 -1.31 15.48
N ALA A 136 8.75 -1.36 15.25
CA ALA A 136 9.38 -2.41 14.46
C ALA A 136 9.12 -3.80 15.05
N THR A 137 9.17 -3.95 16.38
CA THR A 137 8.86 -5.20 17.06
C THR A 137 7.38 -5.57 16.97
N HIS A 138 6.45 -4.60 16.98
CA HIS A 138 5.02 -4.86 16.80
C HIS A 138 4.73 -5.38 15.39
N GLU A 139 5.29 -4.74 14.37
CA GLU A 139 5.18 -5.17 12.97
C GLU A 139 5.86 -6.53 12.75
N LEU A 140 7.11 -6.69 13.21
CA LEU A 140 7.82 -7.98 13.17
C LEU A 140 7.10 -9.06 13.97
N GLY A 141 6.41 -8.71 15.05
CA GLY A 141 5.57 -9.61 15.81
C GLY A 141 4.44 -10.17 14.96
N HIS A 142 3.78 -9.33 14.15
CA HIS A 142 2.79 -9.78 13.17
C HIS A 142 3.41 -10.65 12.06
N TYR A 143 4.61 -10.34 11.58
CA TYR A 143 5.29 -11.16 10.55
C TYR A 143 5.79 -12.51 11.09
N VAL A 144 6.35 -12.54 12.31
CA VAL A 144 6.84 -13.75 12.97
C VAL A 144 5.65 -14.61 13.44
N MET A 145 4.59 -14.00 13.96
CA MET A 145 3.36 -14.70 14.36
C MET A 145 2.49 -15.11 13.16
N GLY A 146 2.56 -14.41 12.03
CA GLY A 146 1.86 -14.76 10.79
C GLY A 146 2.39 -16.03 10.11
N THR A 147 3.56 -16.54 10.52
CA THR A 147 4.07 -17.86 10.13
C THR A 147 3.50 -18.99 10.99
N ILE A 148 2.82 -18.69 12.11
CA ILE A 148 1.98 -19.64 12.85
C ILE A 148 0.54 -19.44 12.41
N SER A 149 0.26 -20.04 11.25
CA SER A 149 -1.08 -20.30 10.73
C SER A 149 -1.89 -21.14 11.72
N TRP A 150 -3.02 -20.58 12.20
CA TRP A 150 -4.26 -21.23 12.65
C TRP A 150 -4.22 -22.37 13.68
N CYS A 151 -5.04 -22.20 14.73
CA CYS A 151 -6.00 -23.23 15.13
C CYS A 151 -7.30 -22.57 15.62
#